data_AF-A0A5N6XFM1-F1
#
_entry.id   AF-A0A5N6XFM1-F1
#
_cell.length_a   1.000
_cell.length_b   1.000
_cell.length_c   1.000
_cell.angle_alpha   90.00
_cell.angle_beta   90.00
_cell.angle_gamma   90.00
#
_symmetry.space_group_name_H-M   'P 1'
#
loop_
_entity.id
_entity.type
_entity.pdbx_description
1 polymer ?
#
loop_
_entity_poly.entity_id
_entity_poly.type
_entity_poly.pdbx_seq_one_letter_code
_entity_poly.pdbx_strand_id
1 'polypeptide(L)'
;MAADIKAWKSRSIYQAMTDRFARTDGSMIYACNTTAGLYCGGTWRGMINRLDYIQGMGFDAVMVSPIVENVEGRVSYGEAYHGYWVQDMYALNPHFGSHTVINNVAYITNGTSLEGNINFTRLNPFNNPKYFYSHCKITDYDDYPFAQKIPTSVSKATGDSFVTGEIFDKSVKSICGYQDHLTSSLPDQVQIMKHNCRDVTTLVTFSENHDIARFASFKKDMNVDLEYLNTRTSPIFRGSSEMAFRKGREGRQVVMVLSTQGTNSSAYTDRVINGYQPSYIIIDVLTCDKYKVNEWGEIRLPMDKGGLERPYYF
;
A
#
# COMPACT_ATOMS: atom_id res chain seq x y z
N MET A 1 6.96 -22.28 8.26
CA MET A 1 8.02 -21.39 8.76
C MET A 1 7.85 -20.04 8.11
N ALA A 2 7.89 -18.96 8.88
CA ALA A 2 7.83 -17.60 8.33
C ALA A 2 9.12 -17.29 7.56
N ALA A 3 9.02 -16.51 6.47
CA ALA A 3 10.19 -16.10 5.71
C ALA A 3 10.95 -15.00 6.47
N ASP A 4 12.28 -15.12 6.52
CA ASP A 4 13.19 -14.16 7.12
C ASP A 4 13.39 -12.92 6.22
N ILE A 5 14.06 -11.89 6.75
CA ILE A 5 14.31 -10.63 6.03
C ILE A 5 14.99 -10.87 4.68
N LYS A 6 15.94 -11.81 4.60
CA LYS A 6 16.67 -12.12 3.36
C LYS A 6 15.74 -12.69 2.29
N ALA A 7 14.84 -13.58 2.69
CA ALA A 7 13.83 -14.15 1.81
C ALA A 7 12.75 -13.14 1.37
N TRP A 8 12.53 -12.07 2.13
CA TRP A 8 11.58 -10.99 1.79
C TRP A 8 12.13 -9.95 0.81
N LYS A 9 13.46 -9.73 0.76
CA LYS A 9 14.08 -8.76 -0.15
C LYS A 9 13.83 -9.00 -1.63
N SER A 10 13.58 -10.25 -2.04
CA SER A 10 13.29 -10.60 -3.43
C SER A 10 11.79 -10.71 -3.73
N ARG A 11 10.92 -10.40 -2.75
CA ARG A 11 9.46 -10.52 -2.90
C ARG A 11 8.87 -9.28 -3.53
N SER A 12 7.72 -9.49 -4.15
CA SER A 12 6.85 -8.45 -4.68
C SER A 12 5.48 -8.61 -4.03
N ILE A 13 5.00 -7.55 -3.39
CA ILE A 13 3.81 -7.57 -2.54
C ILE A 13 2.63 -6.92 -3.27
N TYR A 14 1.50 -7.62 -3.33
CA TYR A 14 0.22 -7.06 -3.74
C TYR A 14 -0.60 -6.66 -2.51
N GLN A 15 -0.78 -5.35 -2.28
CA GLN A 15 -1.64 -4.86 -1.18
C GLN A 15 -3.11 -4.89 -1.60
N ALA A 16 -3.94 -5.55 -0.80
CA ALA A 16 -5.37 -5.70 -1.05
C ALA A 16 -6.20 -5.47 0.21
N MET A 17 -7.24 -4.65 0.10
CA MET A 17 -8.24 -4.49 1.15
C MET A 17 -9.24 -5.64 1.08
N THR A 18 -9.35 -6.43 2.15
CA THR A 18 -10.11 -7.70 2.15
C THR A 18 -11.57 -7.48 1.74
N ASP A 19 -12.24 -6.48 2.32
CA ASP A 19 -13.64 -6.14 2.02
C ASP A 19 -13.89 -5.70 0.56
N ARG A 20 -12.85 -5.23 -0.13
CA ARG A 20 -12.99 -4.56 -1.44
C ARG A 20 -12.40 -5.35 -2.60
N PHE A 21 -11.61 -6.38 -2.32
CA PHE A 21 -10.88 -7.11 -3.36
C PHE A 21 -11.76 -8.11 -4.11
N ALA A 22 -12.38 -9.05 -3.39
CA ALA A 22 -13.18 -10.09 -4.01
C ALA A 22 -14.19 -10.70 -3.04
N ARG A 23 -15.43 -10.89 -3.52
CA ARG A 23 -16.51 -11.56 -2.79
C ARG A 23 -16.45 -13.07 -2.96
N THR A 24 -16.94 -13.82 -1.98
CA THR A 24 -17.06 -15.29 -2.05
C THR A 24 -17.89 -15.75 -3.26
N ASP A 25 -18.97 -15.01 -3.58
CA ASP A 25 -19.87 -15.29 -4.70
C ASP A 25 -19.26 -14.97 -6.07
N GLY A 26 -18.07 -14.35 -6.11
CA GLY A 26 -17.38 -13.98 -7.35
C GLY A 26 -18.02 -12.83 -8.13
N SER A 27 -19.05 -12.16 -7.58
CA SER A 27 -19.75 -11.06 -8.25
C SER A 27 -18.80 -9.93 -8.61
N MET A 28 -18.88 -9.48 -9.87
CA MET A 28 -18.14 -8.32 -10.39
C MET A 28 -19.02 -7.08 -10.54
N ILE A 29 -20.32 -7.19 -10.25
CA ILE A 29 -21.33 -6.13 -10.46
C ILE A 29 -22.02 -5.71 -9.16
N TYR A 30 -21.60 -6.28 -8.03
CA TYR A 30 -22.13 -5.89 -6.73
C TYR A 30 -21.77 -4.42 -6.46
N ALA A 31 -22.79 -3.60 -6.20
CA ALA A 31 -22.60 -2.17 -5.98
C ALA A 31 -21.86 -1.92 -4.67
N CYS A 32 -20.70 -1.25 -4.76
CA CYS A 32 -19.91 -0.83 -3.61
C CYS A 32 -19.72 0.70 -3.68
N ASN A 33 -20.57 1.45 -2.96
CA ASN A 33 -20.45 2.90 -2.91
C ASN A 33 -19.36 3.32 -1.91
N THR A 34 -18.21 3.75 -2.43
CA THR A 34 -17.04 4.13 -1.62
C THR A 34 -17.31 5.33 -0.71
N THR A 35 -18.20 6.24 -1.09
CA THR A 35 -18.56 7.41 -0.27
C THR A 35 -19.47 7.07 0.91
N ALA A 36 -20.16 5.92 0.86
CA ALA A 36 -20.99 5.46 1.97
C ALA A 36 -20.15 4.90 3.14
N GLY A 37 -18.92 4.46 2.85
CA GLY A 37 -18.00 3.92 3.87
C GLY A 37 -18.49 2.62 4.52
N LEU A 38 -19.26 1.80 3.80
CA LEU A 38 -19.83 0.56 4.33
C LEU A 38 -19.03 -0.68 3.89
N TYR A 39 -19.28 -1.81 4.55
CA TYR A 39 -18.82 -3.12 4.08
C TYR A 39 -19.41 -3.44 2.71
N CYS A 40 -18.57 -3.92 1.79
CA CYS A 40 -18.93 -4.37 0.44
C CYS A 40 -18.89 -5.91 0.30
N GLY A 41 -18.48 -6.61 1.36
CA GLY A 41 -18.61 -8.06 1.52
C GLY A 41 -17.52 -8.87 0.82
N GLY A 42 -16.35 -8.27 0.60
CA GLY A 42 -15.16 -9.02 0.23
C GLY A 42 -14.70 -9.92 1.38
N THR A 43 -14.16 -11.09 1.05
CA THR A 43 -13.82 -12.14 2.02
C THR A 43 -12.48 -12.77 1.71
N TRP A 44 -11.90 -13.48 2.68
CA TRP A 44 -10.70 -14.29 2.44
C TRP A 44 -10.95 -15.38 1.41
N ARG A 45 -12.14 -15.99 1.40
CA ARG A 45 -12.50 -16.99 0.38
C ARG A 45 -12.54 -16.37 -1.01
N GLY A 46 -13.14 -15.19 -1.16
CA GLY A 46 -13.15 -14.45 -2.42
C GLY A 46 -11.74 -14.11 -2.90
N MET A 47 -10.86 -13.71 -1.98
CA MET A 47 -9.44 -13.47 -2.29
C MET A 47 -8.71 -14.74 -2.74
N ILE A 48 -8.90 -15.86 -2.03
CA ILE A 48 -8.33 -17.17 -2.40
C ILE A 48 -8.74 -17.54 -3.83
N ASN A 49 -10.01 -17.33 -4.18
CA ASN A 49 -10.54 -17.60 -5.52
C ASN A 49 -9.94 -16.70 -6.63
N ARG A 50 -9.12 -15.71 -6.28
CA ARG A 50 -8.48 -14.76 -7.19
C ARG A 50 -6.96 -14.74 -7.04
N LEU A 51 -6.35 -15.71 -6.36
CA LEU A 51 -4.89 -15.77 -6.26
C LEU A 51 -4.22 -15.91 -7.63
N ASP A 52 -4.85 -16.61 -8.59
CA ASP A 52 -4.35 -16.70 -9.98
C ASP A 52 -4.24 -15.34 -10.66
N TYR A 53 -5.11 -14.37 -10.33
CA TYR A 53 -5.00 -13.00 -10.85
C TYR A 53 -3.76 -12.29 -10.30
N ILE A 54 -3.51 -12.43 -8.99
CA ILE A 54 -2.34 -11.85 -8.33
C ILE A 54 -1.05 -12.50 -8.83
N GLN A 55 -1.03 -13.84 -8.89
CA GLN A 55 0.12 -14.61 -9.36
C GLN A 55 0.37 -14.37 -10.85
N GLY A 56 -0.68 -14.22 -11.66
CA GLY A 56 -0.59 -13.87 -13.08
C GLY A 56 0.13 -12.54 -13.29
N MET A 57 -0.04 -11.58 -12.37
CA MET A 57 0.70 -10.32 -12.34
C MET A 57 2.18 -10.47 -11.93
N GLY A 58 2.60 -11.64 -11.45
CA GLY A 58 3.98 -11.90 -11.04
C GLY A 58 4.29 -11.61 -9.58
N PHE A 59 3.29 -11.14 -8.81
CA PHE A 59 3.39 -10.98 -7.36
C PHE A 59 3.46 -12.34 -6.66
N ASP A 60 4.25 -12.41 -5.60
CA ASP A 60 4.48 -13.65 -4.84
C ASP A 60 4.19 -13.50 -3.33
N ALA A 61 3.71 -12.33 -2.92
CA ALA A 61 3.18 -12.06 -1.60
C ALA A 61 1.92 -11.18 -1.66
N VAL A 62 1.03 -11.32 -0.67
CA VAL A 62 -0.18 -10.51 -0.54
C VAL A 62 -0.17 -9.86 0.84
N MET A 63 -0.37 -8.54 0.89
CA MET A 63 -0.62 -7.80 2.13
C MET A 63 -2.12 -7.55 2.24
N VAL A 64 -2.74 -8.09 3.28
CA VAL A 64 -4.19 -7.98 3.53
C VAL A 64 -4.50 -6.98 4.63
N SER A 65 -5.76 -6.53 4.70
CA SER A 65 -6.28 -5.75 5.83
C SER A 65 -6.06 -6.48 7.17
N PRO A 66 -6.00 -5.75 8.30
CA PRO A 66 -6.16 -6.33 9.63
C PRO A 66 -7.31 -7.33 9.68
N ILE A 67 -7.12 -8.42 10.40
CA ILE A 67 -8.03 -9.55 10.36
C ILE A 67 -8.83 -9.75 11.64
N VAL A 68 -8.44 -9.03 12.70
CA VAL A 68 -9.07 -9.15 14.01
C VAL A 68 -10.46 -8.53 14.00
N GLU A 69 -11.29 -8.96 14.93
CA GLU A 69 -12.61 -8.40 15.12
C GLU A 69 -12.55 -6.89 15.36
N ASN A 70 -13.43 -6.17 14.67
CA ASN A 70 -13.54 -4.73 14.73
C ASN A 70 -14.84 -4.31 15.41
N VAL A 71 -14.95 -3.03 15.75
CA VAL A 71 -16.20 -2.48 16.28
C VAL A 71 -17.32 -2.59 15.24
N GLU A 72 -18.48 -3.07 15.69
CA GLU A 72 -19.69 -3.17 14.89
C GLU A 72 -20.51 -1.89 14.95
N GLY A 73 -21.27 -1.65 13.88
CA GLY A 73 -22.14 -0.49 13.73
C GLY A 73 -21.56 0.63 12.88
N ARG A 74 -22.43 1.58 12.53
CA ARG A 74 -22.11 2.69 11.64
C ARG A 74 -21.91 3.97 12.43
N VAL A 75 -20.85 4.69 12.08
CA VAL A 75 -20.55 6.03 12.55
C VAL A 75 -20.66 7.05 11.42
N SER A 76 -20.47 8.33 11.72
CA SER A 76 -20.63 9.42 10.74
C SER A 76 -19.75 9.27 9.49
N TYR A 77 -18.61 8.59 9.62
CA TYR A 77 -17.65 8.34 8.55
C TYR A 77 -17.61 6.88 8.05
N GLY A 78 -18.57 6.05 8.44
CA GLY A 78 -18.76 4.70 7.89
C GLY A 78 -18.75 3.56 8.91
N GLU A 79 -18.35 2.38 8.46
CA GLU A 79 -18.18 1.14 9.22
C GLU A 79 -16.71 0.71 9.20
N ALA A 80 -16.33 -0.22 10.08
CA ALA A 80 -14.95 -0.68 10.24
C ALA A 80 -14.43 -1.62 9.13
N TYR A 81 -14.89 -1.46 7.88
CA TYR A 81 -14.61 -2.35 6.74
C TYR A 81 -13.13 -2.50 6.40
N HIS A 82 -12.32 -1.52 6.79
CA HIS A 82 -10.87 -1.48 6.54
C HIS A 82 -10.08 -2.30 7.57
N GLY A 83 -10.67 -2.64 8.73
CA GLY A 83 -10.07 -3.50 9.77
C GLY A 83 -9.25 -2.77 10.85
N TYR A 84 -9.18 -1.44 10.81
CA TYR A 84 -8.32 -0.61 11.68
C TYR A 84 -9.01 -0.06 12.95
N TRP A 85 -10.19 -0.57 13.32
CA TRP A 85 -10.92 -0.23 14.56
C TRP A 85 -11.15 -1.47 15.41
N VAL A 86 -10.06 -2.03 15.93
CA VAL A 86 -10.07 -3.32 16.63
C VAL A 86 -10.91 -3.28 17.92
N GLN A 87 -11.72 -4.32 18.11
CA GLN A 87 -12.50 -4.56 19.33
C GLN A 87 -11.96 -5.78 20.09
N ASP A 88 -11.74 -6.91 19.41
CA ASP A 88 -11.23 -8.15 20.02
C ASP A 88 -10.03 -8.69 19.24
N MET A 89 -8.86 -8.71 19.87
CA MET A 89 -7.61 -9.18 19.27
C MET A 89 -7.50 -10.70 19.14
N TYR A 90 -8.35 -11.45 19.84
CA TYR A 90 -8.39 -12.91 19.83
C TYR A 90 -9.50 -13.47 18.94
N ALA A 91 -10.39 -12.63 18.44
CA ALA A 91 -11.40 -12.99 17.48
C ALA A 91 -11.03 -12.51 16.06
N LEU A 92 -11.50 -13.25 15.06
CA LEU A 92 -11.39 -12.86 13.65
C LEU A 92 -12.58 -11.99 13.25
N ASN A 93 -12.37 -11.07 12.30
CA ASN A 93 -13.43 -10.24 11.75
C ASN A 93 -14.46 -11.12 11.03
N PRO A 94 -15.70 -11.22 11.53
CA PRO A 94 -16.70 -12.13 10.99
C PRO A 94 -17.12 -11.77 9.55
N HIS A 95 -16.97 -10.51 9.13
CA HIS A 95 -17.27 -10.08 7.76
C HIS A 95 -16.31 -10.66 6.72
N PHE A 96 -15.08 -11.01 7.13
CA PHE A 96 -14.06 -11.55 6.21
C PHE A 96 -14.08 -13.08 6.10
N GLY A 97 -14.71 -13.75 7.08
CA GLY A 97 -14.87 -15.21 7.14
C GLY A 97 -14.28 -15.81 8.42
N SER A 98 -14.10 -17.14 8.44
CA SER A 98 -13.66 -17.90 9.63
C SER A 98 -12.25 -18.49 9.52
N HIS A 99 -11.48 -18.13 8.49
CA HIS A 99 -10.18 -18.75 8.21
C HIS A 99 -9.03 -18.01 8.92
N THR A 100 -8.06 -18.76 9.44
CA THR A 100 -6.88 -18.22 10.11
C THR A 100 -6.01 -17.39 9.15
N VAL A 101 -5.83 -16.12 9.47
CA VAL A 101 -4.82 -15.23 8.87
C VAL A 101 -4.00 -14.64 10.05
N ILE A 102 -2.93 -13.87 9.84
CA ILE A 102 -2.16 -13.22 10.93
C ILE A 102 -2.21 -11.68 10.83
N ASN A 103 -2.23 -11.01 11.99
CA ASN A 103 -2.70 -9.64 12.26
C ASN A 103 -1.77 -8.47 11.86
N ASN A 104 -2.39 -7.32 11.54
CA ASN A 104 -1.91 -5.94 11.73
C ASN A 104 -2.98 -5.16 12.52
N VAL A 105 -2.66 -4.15 13.34
CA VAL A 105 -3.62 -3.50 14.27
C VAL A 105 -3.43 -1.98 14.33
N ALA A 106 -4.52 -1.21 14.20
CA ALA A 106 -4.64 0.19 14.63
C ALA A 106 -6.01 0.42 15.31
N TYR A 107 -6.24 1.56 15.98
CA TYR A 107 -7.54 1.98 16.54
C TYR A 107 -7.74 3.49 16.31
N ILE A 108 -8.94 3.92 15.88
CA ILE A 108 -9.30 5.35 15.69
C ILE A 108 -10.58 5.68 16.45
N THR A 109 -10.60 6.88 17.02
CA THR A 109 -11.68 7.46 17.84
C THR A 109 -12.68 8.26 17.01
N ASN A 110 -13.95 8.18 17.40
CA ASN A 110 -15.14 8.55 16.63
C ASN A 110 -15.43 10.03 16.36
N GLY A 111 -14.45 10.84 15.96
CA GLY A 111 -14.65 12.20 15.42
C GLY A 111 -15.36 13.23 16.34
N THR A 112 -15.77 12.84 17.55
CA THR A 112 -16.35 13.67 18.59
C THR A 112 -15.45 13.64 19.82
N SER A 113 -15.43 14.72 20.60
CA SER A 113 -14.69 14.79 21.87
C SER A 113 -14.96 13.53 22.72
N LEU A 114 -13.89 12.89 23.20
CA LEU A 114 -13.95 11.68 24.04
C LEU A 114 -14.41 11.96 25.48
N GLU A 115 -15.15 13.04 25.72
CA GLU A 115 -15.68 13.38 27.05
C GLU A 115 -16.90 12.53 27.44
N GLY A 116 -17.21 11.43 26.72
CA GLY A 116 -18.32 10.55 27.08
C GLY A 116 -18.15 9.09 26.65
N ASN A 117 -17.77 8.25 27.62
CA ASN A 117 -18.04 6.80 27.70
C ASN A 117 -17.49 5.89 26.58
N ILE A 118 -16.16 5.73 26.48
CA ILE A 118 -15.61 4.50 25.91
C ILE A 118 -16.01 3.33 26.84
N ASN A 119 -16.79 2.39 26.32
CA ASN A 119 -17.07 1.17 27.06
C ASN A 119 -15.90 0.18 26.92
N PHE A 120 -14.88 0.36 27.76
CA PHE A 120 -13.68 -0.49 27.76
C PHE A 120 -13.99 -1.97 27.94
N THR A 121 -15.11 -2.35 28.58
CA THR A 121 -15.45 -3.78 28.79
C THR A 121 -15.65 -4.56 27.49
N ARG A 122 -15.90 -3.86 26.37
CA ARG A 122 -16.02 -4.46 25.04
C ARG A 122 -14.67 -4.72 24.34
N LEU A 123 -13.57 -4.22 24.89
CA LEU A 123 -12.23 -4.35 24.29
C LEU A 123 -11.52 -5.58 24.87
N ASN A 124 -10.97 -6.45 24.03
CA ASN A 124 -10.31 -7.69 24.46
C ASN A 124 -8.89 -7.79 23.85
N PRO A 125 -7.82 -7.98 24.66
CA PRO A 125 -7.77 -8.15 26.13
C PRO A 125 -7.84 -6.86 26.94
N PHE A 126 -7.77 -5.69 26.29
CA PHE A 126 -7.60 -4.41 26.98
C PHE A 126 -8.91 -3.86 27.52
N ASN A 127 -9.56 -4.63 28.40
CA ASN A 127 -10.92 -4.37 28.87
C ASN A 127 -11.01 -3.33 30.01
N ASN A 128 -9.93 -2.62 30.29
CA ASN A 128 -9.81 -1.71 31.42
C ASN A 128 -9.09 -0.41 31.00
N PRO A 129 -9.59 0.78 31.42
CA PRO A 129 -8.96 2.07 31.12
C PRO A 129 -7.47 2.14 31.45
N LYS A 130 -6.98 1.39 32.44
CA LYS A 130 -5.56 1.37 32.86
C LYS A 130 -4.58 0.97 31.74
N TYR A 131 -5.06 0.29 30.70
CA TYR A 131 -4.24 -0.11 29.55
C TYR A 131 -4.06 1.01 28.54
N PHE A 132 -4.77 2.13 28.72
CA PHE A 132 -4.78 3.26 27.80
C PHE A 132 -4.20 4.50 28.48
N TYR A 133 -3.53 5.32 27.69
CA TYR A 133 -3.17 6.66 28.12
C TYR A 133 -4.43 7.51 28.28
N SER A 134 -4.37 8.50 29.19
CA SER A 134 -5.39 9.54 29.29
C SER A 134 -5.59 10.19 27.92
N HIS A 135 -6.85 10.46 27.57
CA HIS A 135 -7.15 11.04 26.26
C HIS A 135 -6.44 12.38 26.08
N CYS A 136 -5.66 12.47 25.00
CA CYS A 136 -5.10 13.70 24.49
C CYS A 136 -5.17 13.66 22.95
N LYS A 137 -5.44 14.80 22.34
CA LYS A 137 -5.41 14.95 20.88
C LYS A 137 -4.02 15.38 20.46
N ILE A 138 -3.47 14.76 19.41
CA ILE A 138 -2.25 15.27 18.77
C ILE A 138 -2.60 16.62 18.12
N THR A 139 -2.02 17.69 18.64
CA THR A 139 -2.17 19.05 18.12
C THR A 139 -0.92 19.53 17.37
N ASP A 140 0.24 18.95 17.69
CA ASP A 140 1.51 19.19 17.03
C ASP A 140 2.14 17.85 16.65
N TYR A 141 2.32 17.62 15.36
CA TYR A 141 2.89 16.37 14.83
C TYR A 141 4.42 16.40 14.79
N ASP A 142 5.04 17.58 14.97
CA ASP A 142 6.50 17.73 15.02
C ASP A 142 7.05 17.49 16.44
N ASP A 143 6.20 17.44 17.47
CA ASP A 143 6.54 16.97 18.82
C ASP A 143 6.57 15.44 18.85
N TYR A 144 7.64 14.86 18.31
CA TYR A 144 7.82 13.40 18.25
C TYR A 144 7.68 12.68 19.61
N PRO A 145 8.27 13.16 20.72
CA PRO A 145 8.06 12.56 22.04
C PRO A 145 6.60 12.56 22.51
N PHE A 146 5.80 13.56 22.12
CA PHE A 146 4.37 13.59 22.41
C PHE A 146 3.57 12.71 21.45
N ALA A 147 3.86 12.76 20.15
CA ALA A 147 3.21 11.95 19.13
C ALA A 147 3.43 10.44 19.34
N GLN A 148 4.61 10.03 19.83
CA GLN A 148 4.94 8.62 20.15
C GLN A 148 4.26 8.09 21.42
N LYS A 149 3.83 8.97 22.34
CA LYS A 149 3.09 8.55 23.55
C LYS A 149 1.66 8.12 23.24
N ILE A 150 1.17 8.44 22.05
CA ILE A 150 -0.15 8.06 21.58
C ILE A 150 0.06 6.86 20.65
N PRO A 151 -0.49 5.67 20.94
CA PRO A 151 -0.20 4.47 20.17
C PRO A 151 -0.57 4.66 18.70
N THR A 152 0.43 4.85 17.84
CA THR A 152 0.34 4.49 16.43
C THR A 152 0.62 3.00 16.30
N SER A 153 0.00 2.38 15.31
CA SER A 153 -0.03 0.94 15.06
C SER A 153 1.35 0.29 14.92
N VAL A 154 1.97 -0.10 16.04
CA VAL A 154 3.22 -0.88 16.04
C VAL A 154 2.97 -2.22 16.72
N SER A 155 2.57 -3.22 15.93
CA SER A 155 2.61 -4.61 16.37
C SER A 155 3.96 -5.22 16.03
N LYS A 156 4.71 -5.64 17.05
CA LYS A 156 5.88 -6.50 16.86
C LYS A 156 5.39 -7.92 16.58
N ALA A 157 5.57 -8.41 15.35
CA ALA A 157 5.36 -9.83 15.09
C ALA A 157 6.35 -10.65 15.94
N THR A 158 5.86 -11.72 16.56
CA THR A 158 6.71 -12.64 17.33
C THR A 158 7.37 -13.66 16.38
N GLY A 159 8.68 -13.89 16.54
CA GLY A 159 9.47 -14.83 15.74
C GLY A 159 10.31 -14.18 14.62
N ASP A 160 11.02 -15.01 13.84
CA ASP A 160 11.92 -14.60 12.73
C ASP A 160 11.20 -14.06 11.48
N SER A 161 10.00 -13.49 11.65
CA SER A 161 9.21 -12.93 10.55
C SER A 161 9.68 -11.54 10.18
N PHE A 162 9.71 -11.22 8.88
CA PHE A 162 9.87 -9.82 8.44
C PHE A 162 8.67 -8.97 8.87
N VAL A 163 8.95 -7.80 9.44
CA VAL A 163 7.96 -6.79 9.82
C VAL A 163 8.32 -5.51 9.08
N THR A 164 7.36 -4.96 8.34
CA THR A 164 7.45 -3.62 7.77
C THR A 164 6.51 -2.71 8.55
N GLY A 165 7.02 -1.58 9.02
CA GLY A 165 6.25 -0.58 9.78
C GLY A 165 5.82 0.56 8.87
N GLU A 166 4.61 1.07 9.07
CA GLU A 166 4.13 2.28 8.43
C GLU A 166 4.53 3.51 9.26
N ILE A 167 5.37 4.38 8.70
CA ILE A 167 5.77 5.66 9.30
C ILE A 167 5.37 6.76 8.34
N PHE A 168 4.32 7.51 8.70
CA PHE A 168 3.79 8.58 7.86
C PHE A 168 4.49 9.91 8.15
N ASP A 169 5.71 10.08 7.61
CA ASP A 169 6.54 11.28 7.77
C ASP A 169 7.22 11.63 6.44
N LYS A 170 7.55 12.91 6.22
CA LYS A 170 8.32 13.36 5.04
C LYS A 170 9.83 13.35 5.28
N SER A 171 10.25 13.32 6.54
CA SER A 171 11.64 13.35 6.96
C SER A 171 12.27 11.98 6.84
N VAL A 172 13.22 11.83 5.90
CA VAL A 172 14.04 10.62 5.77
C VAL A 172 14.74 10.27 7.08
N LYS A 173 15.17 11.27 7.86
CA LYS A 173 15.78 11.06 9.18
C LYS A 173 14.78 10.45 10.18
N SER A 174 13.52 10.85 10.11
CA SER A 174 12.45 10.26 10.94
C SER A 174 12.18 8.83 10.49
N ILE A 175 11.89 8.61 9.20
CA ILE A 175 11.62 7.28 8.61
C ILE A 175 12.76 6.28 8.87
N CYS A 176 13.99 6.67 8.52
CA CYS A 176 15.19 5.85 8.72
C CYS A 176 15.60 5.76 10.20
N GLY A 177 15.23 6.74 11.03
CA GLY A 177 15.53 6.76 12.46
C GLY A 177 14.90 5.59 13.23
N TYR A 178 13.77 5.06 12.74
CA TYR A 178 13.19 3.81 13.23
C TYR A 178 13.99 2.54 12.83
N GLN A 179 15.04 2.69 12.02
CA GLN A 179 16.07 1.66 11.76
C GLN A 179 17.36 1.84 12.62
N ASP A 180 17.41 2.90 13.46
CA ASP A 180 18.41 3.36 14.46
C ASP A 180 19.51 4.40 14.10
N HIS A 181 19.71 5.32 15.07
CA HIS A 181 20.62 6.48 15.31
C HIS A 181 21.73 6.87 14.30
N LEU A 182 21.60 8.04 13.64
CA LEU A 182 22.51 9.24 13.65
C LEU A 182 22.24 10.21 12.47
N THR A 183 22.74 11.44 12.63
CA THR A 183 22.54 12.68 11.87
C THR A 183 23.44 12.86 10.63
N SER A 184 22.92 13.42 9.52
CA SER A 184 23.40 14.66 8.85
C SER A 184 22.84 14.84 7.41
N SER A 185 23.16 15.97 6.77
CA SER A 185 22.42 16.71 5.72
C SER A 185 22.64 16.33 4.23
N LEU A 186 21.67 16.75 3.40
CA LEU A 186 21.40 16.55 1.95
C LEU A 186 22.54 16.82 0.92
N PRO A 187 22.56 16.16 -0.27
CA PRO A 187 21.42 16.04 -1.21
C PRO A 187 21.15 14.68 -1.92
N ASP A 188 19.98 14.64 -2.60
CA ASP A 188 19.31 13.56 -3.36
C ASP A 188 18.55 12.51 -2.51
N GLN A 189 17.21 12.47 -2.53
CA GLN A 189 16.36 11.72 -1.56
C GLN A 189 16.73 10.23 -1.50
N VAL A 190 17.08 9.63 -2.63
CA VAL A 190 17.57 8.25 -2.69
C VAL A 190 18.96 8.11 -2.07
N GLN A 191 19.86 9.10 -2.22
CA GLN A 191 21.18 9.10 -1.57
C GLN A 191 21.08 9.42 -0.07
N ILE A 192 20.15 10.28 0.32
CA ILE A 192 19.87 10.63 1.72
C ILE A 192 19.30 9.39 2.44
N MET A 193 18.40 8.64 1.81
CA MET A 193 17.92 7.38 2.34
C MET A 193 19.08 6.40 2.54
N LYS A 194 20.00 6.26 1.57
CA LYS A 194 21.17 5.37 1.75
C LYS A 194 22.12 5.80 2.86
N HIS A 195 22.25 7.10 3.08
CA HIS A 195 23.14 7.61 4.13
C HIS A 195 22.52 7.47 5.52
N ASN A 196 21.19 7.65 5.64
CA ASN A 196 20.50 7.70 6.92
C ASN A 196 19.82 6.36 7.31
N CYS A 197 19.45 5.52 6.35
CA CYS A 197 18.87 4.19 6.60
C CYS A 197 19.97 3.14 6.71
N ARG A 198 19.81 2.23 7.68
CA ARG A 198 20.73 1.10 7.89
C ARG A 198 20.78 0.18 6.66
N ASP A 199 19.64 -0.06 6.04
CA ASP A 199 19.51 -0.88 4.84
C ASP A 199 18.29 -0.45 4.04
N VAL A 200 18.50 0.24 2.92
CA VAL A 200 17.39 0.69 2.05
C VAL A 200 16.67 -0.47 1.35
N THR A 201 17.29 -1.65 1.26
CA THR A 201 16.69 -2.82 0.60
C THR A 201 15.66 -3.55 1.46
N THR A 202 15.51 -3.16 2.74
CA THR A 202 14.46 -3.67 3.63
C THR A 202 13.25 -2.73 3.70
N LEU A 203 13.30 -1.60 3.01
CA LEU A 203 12.16 -0.70 2.86
C LEU A 203 11.21 -1.24 1.78
N VAL A 204 9.92 -0.94 1.95
CA VAL A 204 8.88 -1.24 0.96
C VAL A 204 8.59 0.04 0.18
N THR A 205 8.65 -0.05 -1.16
CA THR A 205 8.27 1.04 -2.06
C THR A 205 6.81 0.88 -2.49
N PHE A 206 6.09 2.00 -2.59
CA PHE A 206 4.74 2.05 -3.11
C PHE A 206 4.47 3.39 -3.80
N SER A 207 3.63 3.38 -4.83
CA SER A 207 3.12 4.58 -5.51
C SER A 207 1.65 4.89 -5.18
N GLU A 208 0.90 3.89 -4.71
CA GLU A 208 -0.48 4.02 -4.26
C GLU A 208 -0.69 3.24 -2.96
N ASN A 209 -1.48 3.79 -2.04
CA ASN A 209 -1.99 3.07 -0.87
C ASN A 209 -3.45 3.47 -0.61
N HIS A 210 -3.98 3.17 0.57
CA HIS A 210 -5.37 3.45 0.92
C HIS A 210 -5.58 4.79 1.64
N ASP A 211 -4.52 5.48 2.06
CA ASP A 211 -4.55 6.72 2.84
C ASP A 211 -4.33 7.98 2.01
N ILE A 212 -3.66 7.85 0.86
CA ILE A 212 -3.42 8.94 -0.07
C ILE A 212 -4.25 8.79 -1.35
N ALA A 213 -4.51 9.92 -2.01
CA ALA A 213 -5.20 9.92 -3.28
C ALA A 213 -4.41 9.08 -4.32
N ARG A 214 -5.13 8.27 -5.10
CA ARG A 214 -4.51 7.40 -6.12
C ARG A 214 -3.78 8.22 -7.17
N PHE A 215 -2.77 7.61 -7.80
CA PHE A 215 -1.94 8.26 -8.79
C PHE A 215 -2.75 8.91 -9.93
N ALA A 216 -3.75 8.18 -10.44
CA ALA A 216 -4.63 8.66 -11.50
C ALA A 216 -5.43 9.93 -11.12
N SER A 217 -5.61 10.21 -9.82
CA SER A 217 -6.36 11.39 -9.35
C SER A 217 -5.63 12.71 -9.56
N PHE A 218 -4.29 12.69 -9.69
CA PHE A 218 -3.48 13.91 -9.74
C PHE A 218 -3.39 14.54 -11.14
N LYS A 219 -3.71 13.79 -12.20
CA LYS A 219 -3.77 14.35 -13.57
C LYS A 219 -5.19 14.26 -14.11
N LYS A 220 -5.71 15.41 -14.53
CA LYS A 220 -7.08 15.54 -15.02
C LYS A 220 -7.34 14.64 -16.24
N ASP A 221 -6.35 14.44 -17.12
CA ASP A 221 -6.46 13.56 -18.30
C ASP A 221 -6.61 12.07 -17.92
N MET A 222 -5.92 11.61 -16.86
CA MET A 222 -6.09 10.25 -16.33
C MET A 222 -7.46 10.08 -15.63
N ASN A 223 -7.97 11.15 -15.00
CA ASN A 223 -9.32 11.18 -14.42
C ASN A 223 -10.46 11.21 -15.48
N VAL A 224 -10.16 11.39 -16.78
CA VAL A 224 -11.20 11.40 -17.83
C VAL A 224 -11.71 10.00 -18.13
N ASP A 225 -10.89 8.96 -17.92
CA ASP A 225 -11.39 7.59 -18.00
C ASP A 225 -12.10 7.20 -16.70
N LEU A 226 -13.42 7.46 -16.65
CA LEU A 226 -14.29 7.08 -15.54
C LEU A 226 -14.25 5.57 -15.23
N GLU A 227 -13.80 4.75 -16.17
CA GLU A 227 -13.64 3.32 -15.97
C GLU A 227 -12.24 2.89 -15.54
N TYR A 228 -11.27 3.80 -15.46
CA TYR A 228 -9.90 3.49 -15.02
C TYR A 228 -9.89 2.69 -13.71
N LEU A 229 -10.69 3.09 -12.73
CA LEU A 229 -10.81 2.39 -11.45
C LEU A 229 -11.37 0.96 -11.61
N ASN A 230 -12.31 0.76 -12.53
CA ASN A 230 -12.97 -0.52 -12.81
C ASN A 230 -12.17 -1.43 -13.74
N THR A 231 -11.20 -0.89 -14.49
CA THR A 231 -10.33 -1.71 -15.34
C THR A 231 -9.41 -2.58 -14.50
N ARG A 232 -9.15 -3.80 -14.95
CA ARG A 232 -8.17 -4.68 -14.28
C ARG A 232 -6.76 -4.20 -14.57
N THR A 233 -5.90 -4.27 -13.57
CA THR A 233 -4.46 -4.13 -13.78
C THR A 233 -3.97 -5.41 -14.49
N SER A 234 -3.18 -5.24 -15.54
CA SER A 234 -2.63 -6.34 -16.33
C SER A 234 -1.11 -6.24 -16.32
N PRO A 235 -0.38 -7.34 -16.06
CA PRO A 235 1.06 -7.35 -16.27
C PRO A 235 1.32 -7.29 -17.78
N ILE A 236 2.32 -6.52 -18.19
CA ILE A 236 2.70 -6.39 -19.61
C ILE A 236 4.17 -6.73 -19.86
N PHE A 237 5.00 -6.67 -18.82
CA PHE A 237 6.42 -6.96 -18.93
C PHE A 237 6.97 -7.50 -17.60
N ARG A 238 7.91 -8.44 -17.71
CA ARG A 238 8.71 -8.93 -16.59
C ARG A 238 10.14 -9.14 -17.09
N GLY A 239 11.04 -8.30 -16.60
CA GLY A 239 12.48 -8.38 -16.84
C GLY A 239 13.21 -9.20 -15.77
N SER A 240 14.53 -9.02 -15.69
CA SER A 240 15.36 -9.64 -14.64
C SER A 240 15.21 -8.94 -13.30
N SER A 241 14.98 -7.63 -13.31
CA SER A 241 14.77 -6.78 -12.14
C SER A 241 13.56 -5.87 -12.29
N GLU A 242 12.86 -5.94 -13.42
CA GLU A 242 11.81 -5.01 -13.81
C GLU A 242 10.47 -5.71 -13.90
N MET A 243 9.41 -4.99 -13.56
CA MET A 243 8.04 -5.44 -13.76
C MET A 243 7.22 -4.26 -14.25
N ALA A 244 6.47 -4.44 -15.34
CA ALA A 244 5.56 -3.42 -15.81
C ALA A 244 4.12 -3.88 -15.80
N PHE A 245 3.25 -2.96 -15.44
CA PHE A 245 1.82 -3.13 -15.36
C PHE A 245 1.12 -2.08 -16.21
N ARG A 246 -0.02 -2.47 -16.76
CA ARG A 246 -0.93 -1.61 -17.48
C ARG A 246 -2.27 -1.57 -16.77
N LYS A 247 -2.87 -0.39 -16.64
CA LYS A 247 -4.24 -0.20 -16.14
C LYS A 247 -4.93 0.89 -16.94
N GLY A 248 -6.24 0.77 -17.17
CA GLY A 248 -7.01 1.70 -18.00
C GLY A 248 -7.27 1.19 -19.42
N ARG A 249 -8.21 1.84 -20.11
CA ARG A 249 -8.62 1.48 -21.49
C ARG A 249 -7.51 1.79 -22.50
N GLU A 250 -7.53 1.08 -23.63
CA GLU A 250 -6.62 1.34 -24.76
C GLU A 250 -6.67 2.79 -25.23
N GLY A 251 -5.50 3.38 -25.49
CA GLY A 251 -5.30 4.79 -25.82
C GLY A 251 -5.35 5.74 -24.61
N ARG A 252 -5.67 5.26 -23.40
CA ARG A 252 -5.74 6.05 -22.16
C ARG A 252 -5.19 5.30 -20.94
N GLN A 253 -4.49 4.19 -21.17
CA GLN A 253 -3.92 3.40 -20.10
C GLN A 253 -2.80 4.17 -19.39
N VAL A 254 -2.49 3.74 -18.19
CA VAL A 254 -1.26 4.07 -17.46
C VAL A 254 -0.40 2.83 -17.48
N VAL A 255 0.87 3.01 -17.84
CA VAL A 255 1.88 1.96 -17.76
C VAL A 255 2.82 2.29 -16.61
N MET A 256 2.86 1.44 -15.60
CA MET A 256 3.76 1.58 -14.45
C MET A 256 4.90 0.59 -14.60
N VAL A 257 6.14 1.07 -14.56
CA VAL A 257 7.34 0.25 -14.61
C VAL A 257 8.05 0.33 -13.25
N LEU A 258 8.17 -0.80 -12.57
CA LEU A 258 8.89 -0.94 -11.31
C LEU A 258 10.23 -1.61 -11.58
N SER A 259 11.28 -1.21 -10.86
CA SER A 259 12.61 -1.81 -10.93
C SER A 259 13.14 -2.06 -9.52
N THR A 260 13.66 -3.27 -9.29
CA THR A 260 14.31 -3.68 -8.04
C THR A 260 15.83 -3.51 -8.10
N GLN A 261 16.34 -2.91 -9.19
CA GLN A 261 17.78 -2.81 -9.41
C GLN A 261 18.41 -1.91 -8.35
N GLY A 262 19.45 -2.43 -7.69
CA GLY A 262 20.15 -1.70 -6.63
C GLY A 262 20.95 -0.53 -7.20
N THR A 263 21.24 0.46 -6.37
CA THR A 263 21.89 1.71 -6.82
C THR A 263 23.37 1.59 -7.12
N ASN A 264 23.98 0.44 -6.80
CA ASN A 264 25.33 0.08 -7.21
C ASN A 264 25.38 -0.49 -8.65
N SER A 265 24.22 -0.67 -9.27
CA SER A 265 24.09 -1.10 -10.66
C SER A 265 24.39 0.05 -11.63
N SER A 266 24.66 -0.31 -12.87
CA SER A 266 24.85 0.66 -13.96
C SER A 266 23.49 1.17 -14.47
N ALA A 267 23.45 2.38 -15.00
CA ALA A 267 22.29 2.85 -15.75
C ALA A 267 22.08 1.94 -16.97
N TYR A 268 20.83 1.71 -17.34
CA TYR A 268 20.48 0.82 -18.45
C TYR A 268 19.26 1.38 -19.21
N THR A 269 18.95 0.78 -20.35
CA THR A 269 17.73 1.08 -21.09
C THR A 269 16.85 -0.14 -21.06
N ASP A 270 15.69 -0.01 -20.42
CA ASP A 270 14.68 -1.05 -20.43
C ASP A 270 13.84 -0.99 -21.70
N ARG A 271 13.39 -2.15 -22.18
CA ARG A 271 12.55 -2.31 -23.37
C ARG A 271 11.20 -2.84 -22.95
N VAL A 272 10.27 -1.93 -22.69
CA VAL A 272 8.94 -2.29 -22.22
C VAL A 272 8.01 -2.40 -23.42
N ILE A 273 7.50 -3.61 -23.65
CA ILE A 273 6.40 -3.86 -24.58
C ILE A 273 5.12 -3.41 -23.86
N ASN A 274 4.69 -2.19 -24.17
CA ASN A 274 3.76 -1.48 -23.29
C ASN A 274 2.29 -1.67 -23.69
N GLY A 275 2.04 -2.15 -24.92
CA GLY A 275 0.70 -2.29 -25.47
C GLY A 275 0.12 -1.02 -26.10
N TYR A 276 0.84 0.11 -26.21
CA TYR A 276 0.47 1.22 -27.10
C TYR A 276 0.81 0.90 -28.56
N GLN A 277 0.08 1.53 -29.49
CA GLN A 277 0.35 1.44 -30.92
C GLN A 277 1.65 2.19 -31.30
N PRO A 278 2.32 1.77 -32.38
CA PRO A 278 3.47 2.49 -32.93
C PRO A 278 3.21 3.98 -33.15
N SER A 279 4.25 4.79 -32.98
CA SER A 279 4.25 6.26 -33.15
C SER A 279 3.47 7.06 -32.11
N TYR A 280 2.84 6.43 -31.13
CA TYR A 280 2.27 7.12 -29.97
C TYR A 280 3.37 7.85 -29.18
N ILE A 281 3.06 9.05 -28.68
CA ILE A 281 3.92 9.80 -27.77
C ILE A 281 3.37 9.63 -26.36
N ILE A 282 4.17 9.09 -25.46
CA ILE A 282 3.82 8.95 -24.06
C ILE A 282 4.64 9.92 -23.22
N ILE A 283 4.17 10.18 -22.01
CA ILE A 283 4.78 11.09 -21.06
C ILE A 283 5.11 10.32 -19.78
N ASP A 284 6.37 10.41 -19.34
CA ASP A 284 6.75 10.05 -17.96
C ASP A 284 6.15 11.10 -17.02
N VAL A 285 5.29 10.66 -16.12
CA VAL A 285 4.54 11.60 -15.27
C VAL A 285 5.45 12.25 -14.23
N LEU A 286 6.53 11.56 -13.84
CA LEU A 286 7.47 12.02 -12.82
C LEU A 286 8.50 12.98 -13.41
N THR A 287 9.07 12.66 -14.58
CA THR A 287 10.10 13.50 -15.20
C THR A 287 9.56 14.47 -16.24
N CYS A 288 8.31 14.29 -16.69
CA CYS A 288 7.69 15.00 -17.82
C CYS A 288 8.40 14.77 -19.16
N ASP A 289 9.27 13.76 -19.25
CA ASP A 289 9.94 13.39 -20.50
C ASP A 289 8.95 12.72 -21.47
N LYS A 290 9.18 12.96 -22.77
CA LYS A 290 8.35 12.39 -23.84
C LYS A 290 9.09 11.25 -24.51
N TYR A 291 8.41 10.11 -24.64
CA TYR A 291 8.94 8.94 -25.33
C TYR A 291 8.04 8.60 -26.52
N LYS A 292 8.66 8.27 -27.66
CA LYS A 292 7.93 7.79 -28.84
C LYS A 292 7.96 6.27 -28.86
N VAL A 293 6.79 5.65 -28.96
CA VAL A 293 6.65 4.21 -29.15
C VAL A 293 7.18 3.86 -30.54
N ASN A 294 8.08 2.89 -30.60
CA ASN A 294 8.72 2.49 -31.86
C ASN A 294 7.77 1.65 -32.74
N GLU A 295 8.24 1.28 -33.92
CA GLU A 295 7.48 0.49 -34.91
C GLU A 295 7.09 -0.90 -34.41
N TRP A 296 7.75 -1.39 -33.36
CA TRP A 296 7.50 -2.68 -32.72
C TRP A 296 6.58 -2.58 -31.49
N GLY A 297 6.05 -1.40 -31.17
CA GLY A 297 5.24 -1.19 -29.96
C GLY A 297 6.05 -1.12 -28.66
N GLU A 298 7.39 -1.00 -28.76
CA GLU A 298 8.27 -0.91 -27.60
C GLU A 298 8.51 0.54 -27.19
N ILE A 299 8.66 0.74 -25.89
CA ILE A 299 9.22 1.96 -25.31
C ILE A 299 10.64 1.67 -24.86
N ARG A 300 11.59 2.52 -25.23
CA ARG A 300 12.94 2.51 -24.69
C ARG A 300 13.03 3.47 -23.52
N LEU A 301 13.09 2.93 -22.32
CA LEU A 301 13.06 3.69 -21.08
C LEU A 301 14.47 3.78 -20.49
N PRO A 302 15.07 4.98 -20.42
CA PRO A 302 16.30 5.16 -19.68
C PRO A 302 16.02 5.00 -18.18
N MET A 303 16.68 4.01 -17.58
CA MET A 303 16.59 3.70 -16.16
C MET A 303 17.89 4.13 -15.49
N ASP A 304 17.79 5.05 -14.53
CA ASP A 304 18.93 5.53 -13.75
C ASP A 304 19.42 4.47 -12.75
N LYS A 305 20.61 4.69 -12.20
CA LYS A 305 21.20 3.79 -11.19
C LYS A 305 20.28 3.72 -9.96
N GLY A 306 19.59 2.60 -9.79
CA GLY A 306 18.62 2.46 -8.71
C GLY A 306 17.22 2.98 -9.02
N GLY A 307 16.82 3.00 -10.29
CA GLY A 307 15.51 3.51 -10.72
C GLY A 307 14.37 2.86 -9.94
N LEU A 308 13.76 3.65 -9.05
CA LEU A 308 12.56 3.33 -8.30
C LEU A 308 11.39 3.98 -9.03
N GLU A 309 10.58 3.13 -9.67
CA GLU A 309 9.25 3.40 -10.19
C GLU A 309 9.11 4.52 -11.23
N ARG A 310 8.67 4.16 -12.44
CA ARG A 310 8.32 5.12 -13.49
C ARG A 310 6.91 4.87 -14.03
N PRO A 311 5.93 5.69 -13.62
CA PRO A 311 4.59 5.71 -14.21
C PRO A 311 4.54 6.61 -15.46
N TYR A 312 3.96 6.08 -16.53
CA TYR A 312 3.78 6.75 -17.82
C TYR A 312 2.31 6.76 -18.24
N TYR A 313 1.91 7.83 -18.91
CA TYR A 313 0.55 8.00 -19.45
C TYR A 313 0.59 8.71 -20.81
N PHE A 314 -0.54 8.69 -21.50
CA PHE A 314 -0.77 9.51 -22.69
C PHE A 314 -1.36 10.86 -22.32
#